data_AF-A0A961D5B5-F1
#
_entry.id   AF-A0A961D5B5-F1
#
_cell.length_a   1.000
_cell.length_b   1.000
_cell.length_c   1.000
_cell.angle_alpha   90.00
_cell.angle_beta   90.00
_cell.angle_gamma   90.00
#
_symmetry.space_group_name_H-M   'P 1'
#
loop_
_entity.id
_entity.type
_entity.pdbx_description
1 polymer ?
#
loop_
_entity_poly.entity_id
_entity_poly.type
_entity_poly.pdbx_seq_one_letter_code
_entity_poly.pdbx_strand_id
1 'polypeptide(L)'
;MTEHTPIRILADQTQLPAVVATLSRRRLLSMTAIVGGTALLAACSPGGAQGGADASATATGGPLENELSIFTWGDYDAPEVLEGFTADMGPKIIVDSYGSNEEMISKLIAAKGTSGYDILVPTGVYIPQLIENNLLMKLNMDLIPNIEHMDPEFLNLAWDPNGEYSICKAWGTTGFIYDKTVVKRELKTWSDFLDAAMNEASGKTSVLDDPAELTGMYFWANGIDWNTTDEGELQAAEDFLVGQLAPHISTFDSYPGGGAISQGTAALFQAWNGDARQGILESKNPDKWQWVLGSPATELWVDNWAISSSAPHPEAAHAFINYVLSPENQMLNVSYIGYHTGAKDIEEKAREADLPMLDLIFFTPEQIATMHEGQVNEATERIVDIYNKMKAAASA
;
A
#
# COMPACT_ATOMS: atom_id res chain seq x y z
N MET A 1 8.07 -33.43 39.44
CA MET A 1 8.92 -32.24 39.71
C MET A 1 10.20 -32.42 38.91
N THR A 2 10.19 -31.93 37.68
CA THR A 2 11.33 -31.90 36.76
C THR A 2 11.39 -30.46 36.29
N GLU A 3 12.35 -29.71 36.83
CA GLU A 3 12.54 -28.29 36.55
C GLU A 3 13.02 -28.09 35.11
N HIS A 4 12.25 -27.31 34.35
CA HIS A 4 12.65 -26.79 33.05
C HIS A 4 13.52 -25.55 33.28
N THR A 5 14.77 -25.60 32.84
CA THR A 5 15.62 -24.41 32.72
C THR A 5 15.34 -23.75 31.36
N PRO A 6 14.80 -22.52 31.30
CA PRO A 6 14.65 -21.82 30.04
C PRO A 6 16.01 -21.33 29.54
N ILE A 7 16.37 -21.72 28.32
CA ILE A 7 17.53 -21.21 27.60
C ILE A 7 17.20 -19.77 27.18
N ARG A 8 17.78 -18.79 27.89
CA ARG A 8 17.83 -17.40 27.44
C ARG A 8 18.94 -17.28 26.40
N ILE A 9 18.58 -17.14 25.13
CA ILE A 9 19.51 -16.68 24.10
C ILE A 9 19.58 -15.17 24.24
N LEU A 10 20.62 -14.68 24.92
CA LEU A 10 20.99 -13.27 24.93
C LEU A 10 21.79 -13.02 23.65
N ALA A 11 21.18 -12.37 22.66
CA ALA A 11 21.92 -11.80 21.53
C ALA A 11 22.67 -10.54 22.02
N ASP A 12 23.96 -10.50 21.73
CA ASP A 12 24.90 -9.43 22.07
C ASP A 12 24.52 -8.14 21.31
N GLN A 13 24.22 -7.06 22.04
CA GLN A 13 23.83 -5.74 21.52
C GLN A 13 25.01 -4.88 21.04
N THR A 14 26.11 -5.47 20.60
CA THR A 14 27.22 -4.68 20.06
C THR A 14 27.84 -5.37 18.86
N GLN A 15 27.31 -5.13 17.64
CA GLN A 15 28.06 -4.89 16.38
C GLN A 15 27.08 -4.45 15.26
N LEU A 16 26.79 -3.15 15.17
CA LEU A 16 26.26 -2.55 13.95
C LEU A 16 27.43 -2.14 13.06
N PRO A 17 27.61 -2.69 11.84
CA PRO A 17 28.38 -2.00 10.81
C PRO A 17 27.47 -1.00 10.11
N ALA A 18 27.79 0.29 10.26
CA ALA A 18 27.29 1.35 9.41
C ALA A 18 27.60 1.01 7.94
N VAL A 19 26.56 0.79 7.13
CA VAL A 19 26.68 0.76 5.67
C VAL A 19 25.73 1.80 5.11
N VAL A 20 26.20 3.06 5.13
CA VAL A 20 25.73 4.09 4.22
C VAL A 20 26.66 4.06 3.01
N ALA A 21 26.10 3.74 1.84
CA ALA A 21 26.39 4.35 0.52
C ALA A 21 26.27 3.35 -0.65
N THR A 22 25.33 3.68 -1.54
CA THR A 22 25.40 3.53 -3.00
C THR A 22 25.50 2.12 -3.59
N LEU A 23 24.35 1.57 -3.97
CA LEU A 23 24.26 0.66 -5.11
C LEU A 23 23.18 1.15 -6.07
N SER A 24 23.63 1.69 -7.20
CA SER A 24 22.79 2.18 -8.29
C SER A 24 21.93 1.06 -8.88
N ARG A 25 20.62 1.29 -8.99
CA ARG A 25 19.55 0.42 -9.52
C ARG A 25 19.63 0.04 -11.02
N ARG A 26 20.82 -0.15 -11.56
CA ARG A 26 21.03 -0.58 -12.96
C ARG A 26 21.74 -1.91 -13.02
N ARG A 27 21.03 -3.00 -12.71
CA ARG A 27 21.29 -4.37 -13.18
C ARG A 27 20.25 -5.34 -12.60
N LEU A 28 18.99 -5.24 -13.03
CA LEU A 28 18.01 -6.31 -12.79
C LEU A 28 17.04 -6.49 -13.97
N LEU A 29 17.54 -6.29 -15.19
CA LEU A 29 16.83 -6.59 -16.44
C LEU A 29 17.77 -7.35 -17.38
N SER A 30 18.16 -8.56 -16.97
CA SER A 30 18.67 -9.59 -17.88
C SER A 30 18.79 -10.90 -17.10
N MET A 31 17.72 -11.69 -17.08
CA MET A 31 17.64 -13.17 -17.01
C MET A 31 16.22 -13.50 -16.54
N THR A 32 15.24 -13.67 -17.44
CA THR A 32 14.97 -15.03 -17.92
C THR A 32 14.14 -14.99 -19.21
N ALA A 33 14.70 -15.60 -20.25
CA ALA A 33 13.98 -15.96 -21.47
C ALA A 33 13.98 -17.50 -21.58
N ILE A 34 12.78 -18.06 -21.77
CA ILE A 34 12.46 -19.27 -22.53
C ILE A 34 12.91 -20.63 -21.94
N VAL A 35 11.96 -21.42 -21.46
CA VAL A 35 11.71 -22.78 -22.00
C VAL A 35 10.19 -22.97 -22.11
N GLY A 36 9.71 -23.16 -23.33
CA GLY A 36 8.34 -23.52 -23.63
C GLY A 36 8.08 -25.02 -23.60
N GLY A 37 6.82 -25.37 -23.37
CA GLY A 37 6.14 -26.51 -23.98
C GLY A 37 6.44 -27.91 -23.42
N THR A 38 5.50 -28.46 -22.66
CA THR A 38 4.84 -29.74 -23.00
C THR A 38 3.63 -29.96 -22.09
N ALA A 39 2.44 -29.88 -22.69
CA ALA A 39 1.21 -30.40 -22.11
C ALA A 39 1.25 -31.93 -22.20
N LEU A 40 1.14 -32.62 -21.06
CA LEU A 40 0.79 -34.04 -21.02
C LEU A 40 -0.25 -34.28 -19.93
N LEU A 41 -1.48 -34.54 -20.40
CA LEU A 41 -2.56 -35.16 -19.66
C LEU A 41 -2.17 -36.60 -19.30
N ALA A 42 -2.19 -36.95 -18.01
CA ALA A 42 -2.37 -38.32 -17.57
C ALA A 42 -3.12 -38.33 -16.23
N ALA A 43 -4.40 -38.65 -16.32
CA ALA A 43 -5.31 -38.86 -15.20
C ALA A 43 -5.17 -40.26 -14.60
N CYS A 44 -5.66 -40.36 -13.35
CA CYS A 44 -6.11 -41.54 -12.61
C CYS A 44 -5.09 -42.33 -11.77
N SER A 45 -5.14 -42.13 -10.46
CA SER A 45 -5.15 -43.25 -9.50
C SER A 45 -6.22 -43.02 -8.42
N PRO A 46 -6.90 -44.07 -7.90
CA PRO A 46 -8.18 -43.94 -7.20
C PRO A 46 -8.10 -44.11 -5.68
N GLY A 47 -8.92 -43.33 -4.96
CA GLY A 47 -9.37 -43.58 -3.58
C GLY A 47 -8.38 -43.17 -2.50
N GLY A 48 -8.73 -42.41 -1.46
CA GLY A 48 -10.02 -41.93 -1.00
C GLY A 48 -9.83 -41.45 0.43
N ALA A 49 -9.95 -40.15 0.64
CA ALA A 49 -10.32 -39.55 1.91
C ALA A 49 -11.04 -38.24 1.57
N GLN A 50 -12.32 -38.38 1.24
CA GLN A 50 -13.27 -37.29 1.22
C GLN A 50 -13.46 -36.87 2.68
N GLY A 51 -12.69 -35.89 3.12
CA GLY A 51 -12.87 -35.19 4.38
C GLY A 51 -13.47 -33.83 4.08
N GLY A 52 -14.79 -33.77 3.99
CA GLY A 52 -15.49 -32.50 4.11
C GLY A 52 -15.35 -32.02 5.55
N ALA A 53 -14.64 -30.92 5.73
CA ALA A 53 -14.79 -29.99 6.83
C ALA A 53 -14.19 -28.67 6.37
N ASP A 54 -14.96 -27.60 6.48
CA ASP A 54 -14.52 -26.21 6.48
C ASP A 54 -13.52 -25.99 7.63
N ALA A 55 -12.29 -26.49 7.47
CA ALA A 55 -11.19 -26.14 8.36
C ALA A 55 -10.54 -24.89 7.78
N SER A 56 -10.90 -23.72 8.32
CA SER A 56 -10.15 -22.49 8.07
C SER A 56 -8.67 -22.78 8.34
N ALA A 57 -7.78 -22.35 7.43
CA ALA A 57 -6.35 -22.36 7.70
C ALA A 57 -6.12 -21.66 9.05
N THR A 58 -5.43 -22.31 9.98
CA THR A 58 -5.15 -21.76 11.32
C THR A 58 -3.70 -22.05 11.66
N ALA A 59 -2.97 -21.02 12.08
CA ALA A 59 -1.60 -21.17 12.57
C ALA A 59 -1.64 -21.59 14.04
N THR A 60 -0.87 -22.62 14.38
CA THR A 60 -0.85 -23.28 15.68
C THR A 60 0.52 -23.20 16.37
N GLY A 61 1.51 -22.56 15.73
CA GLY A 61 2.91 -22.56 16.17
C GLY A 61 3.66 -23.83 15.75
N GLY A 62 3.21 -24.49 14.67
CA GLY A 62 3.88 -25.63 14.06
C GLY A 62 5.16 -25.25 13.30
N PRO A 63 5.81 -26.24 12.66
CA PRO A 63 6.93 -25.97 11.77
C PRO A 63 6.53 -25.04 10.63
N LEU A 64 7.40 -24.09 10.27
CA LEU A 64 7.17 -23.19 9.14
C LEU A 64 7.09 -23.97 7.83
N GLU A 65 6.13 -23.60 6.99
CA GLU A 65 6.08 -24.06 5.62
C GLU A 65 7.19 -23.41 4.78
N ASN A 66 7.57 -24.03 3.65
CA ASN A 66 8.76 -23.63 2.89
C ASN A 66 8.54 -22.48 1.89
N GLU A 67 7.31 -21.99 1.76
CA GLU A 67 6.94 -20.93 0.81
C GLU A 67 6.03 -19.92 1.51
N LEU A 68 6.01 -18.69 0.99
CA LEU A 68 5.12 -17.62 1.41
C LEU A 68 4.71 -16.80 0.18
N SER A 69 3.41 -16.67 -0.04
CA SER A 69 2.84 -15.94 -1.17
C SER A 69 2.14 -14.67 -0.69
N ILE A 70 2.64 -13.50 -1.11
CA ILE A 70 2.13 -12.19 -0.71
C ILE A 70 1.48 -11.53 -1.92
N PHE A 71 0.24 -11.07 -1.76
CA PHE A 71 -0.46 -10.25 -2.75
C PHE A 71 -0.63 -8.83 -2.19
N THR A 72 0.05 -7.85 -2.78
CA THR A 72 0.25 -6.50 -2.21
C THR A 72 0.26 -5.41 -3.28
N TRP A 73 0.50 -4.16 -2.89
CA TRP A 73 0.74 -3.04 -3.80
C TRP A 73 2.13 -3.11 -4.45
N GLY A 74 2.33 -2.41 -5.56
CA GLY A 74 3.62 -2.39 -6.28
C GLY A 74 4.76 -1.80 -5.44
N ASP A 75 5.94 -2.45 -5.45
CA ASP A 75 7.17 -2.00 -4.78
C ASP A 75 6.98 -1.58 -3.30
N TYR A 76 6.10 -2.27 -2.57
CA TYR A 76 5.66 -1.84 -1.24
C TYR A 76 6.35 -2.54 -0.06
N ASP A 77 7.44 -3.25 -0.32
CA ASP A 77 8.24 -3.96 0.67
C ASP A 77 9.72 -3.80 0.37
N ALA A 78 10.51 -3.43 1.38
CA ALA A 78 11.96 -3.34 1.24
C ALA A 78 12.53 -4.71 0.86
N PRO A 79 13.27 -4.83 -0.28
CA PRO A 79 13.86 -6.10 -0.69
C PRO A 79 14.72 -6.75 0.38
N GLU A 80 15.43 -5.95 1.18
CA GLU A 80 16.25 -6.40 2.30
C GLU A 80 15.45 -7.13 3.37
N VAL A 81 14.19 -6.74 3.61
CA VAL A 81 13.31 -7.41 4.58
C VAL A 81 12.83 -8.75 4.03
N LEU A 82 12.48 -8.81 2.74
CA LEU A 82 12.04 -10.04 2.08
C LEU A 82 13.16 -11.08 1.98
N GLU A 83 14.35 -10.64 1.57
CA GLU A 83 15.55 -11.45 1.48
C GLU A 83 16.02 -11.90 2.88
N GLY A 84 15.98 -10.98 3.86
CA GLY A 84 16.29 -11.26 5.26
C GLY A 84 15.41 -12.35 5.85
N PHE A 85 14.09 -12.25 5.67
CA PHE A 85 13.17 -13.29 6.15
C PHE A 85 13.48 -14.67 5.54
N THR A 86 13.71 -14.72 4.23
CA THR A 86 14.05 -15.97 3.54
C THR A 86 15.36 -16.56 4.10
N ALA A 87 16.37 -15.71 4.34
CA ALA A 87 17.66 -16.13 4.87
C ALA A 87 17.59 -16.61 6.33
N ASP A 88 16.83 -15.90 7.17
CA ASP A 88 16.75 -16.15 8.60
C ASP A 88 15.80 -17.29 8.96
N MET A 89 14.66 -17.37 8.26
CA MET A 89 13.54 -18.24 8.62
C MET A 89 13.36 -19.42 7.67
N GLY A 90 13.77 -19.27 6.40
CA GLY A 90 13.75 -20.34 5.39
C GLY A 90 12.65 -20.29 4.31
N PRO A 91 11.41 -19.82 4.57
CA PRO A 91 10.38 -19.81 3.53
C PRO A 91 10.77 -18.91 2.36
N LYS A 92 10.56 -19.40 1.13
CA LYS A 92 10.76 -18.61 -0.08
C LYS A 92 9.57 -17.69 -0.31
N ILE A 93 9.82 -16.39 -0.43
CA ILE A 93 8.77 -15.40 -0.71
C ILE A 93 8.50 -15.30 -2.22
N ILE A 94 7.21 -15.26 -2.57
CA ILE A 94 6.68 -14.89 -3.88
C ILE A 94 5.79 -13.66 -3.65
N VAL A 95 6.06 -12.58 -4.37
CA VAL A 95 5.27 -11.34 -4.28
C VAL A 95 4.59 -11.09 -5.62
N ASP A 96 3.27 -10.96 -5.58
CA ASP A 96 2.45 -10.49 -6.68
C ASP A 96 1.86 -9.12 -6.33
N SER A 97 1.77 -8.22 -7.30
CA SER A 97 1.17 -6.91 -7.12
C SER A 97 -0.24 -6.83 -7.70
N TYR A 98 -1.12 -6.02 -7.11
CA TYR A 98 -2.39 -5.57 -7.72
C TYR A 98 -2.42 -4.05 -7.90
N GLY A 99 -3.34 -3.58 -8.75
CA GLY A 99 -3.54 -2.15 -9.01
C GLY A 99 -4.64 -1.49 -8.17
N SER A 100 -5.57 -2.27 -7.58
CA SER A 100 -6.63 -1.74 -6.70
C SER A 100 -7.15 -2.77 -5.70
N ASN A 101 -7.81 -2.29 -4.64
CA ASN A 101 -8.49 -3.15 -3.65
C ASN A 101 -9.58 -4.01 -4.30
N GLU A 102 -10.34 -3.45 -5.25
CA GLU A 102 -11.41 -4.15 -5.97
C GLU A 102 -10.86 -5.27 -6.86
N GLU A 103 -9.71 -5.06 -7.52
CA GLU A 103 -9.02 -6.12 -8.26
C GLU A 103 -8.69 -7.29 -7.33
N MET A 104 -8.10 -6.96 -6.17
CA MET A 104 -7.71 -7.95 -5.17
C MET A 104 -8.92 -8.73 -4.64
N ILE A 105 -9.98 -8.03 -4.21
CA ILE A 105 -11.22 -8.64 -3.73
C ILE A 105 -11.86 -9.52 -4.81
N SER A 106 -11.98 -9.02 -6.04
CA SER A 106 -12.57 -9.75 -7.16
C SER A 106 -11.83 -11.04 -7.45
N LYS A 107 -10.50 -11.02 -7.40
CA LYS A 107 -9.65 -12.20 -7.59
C LYS A 107 -9.85 -13.23 -6.48
N LEU A 108 -9.93 -12.80 -5.22
CA LEU A 108 -10.17 -13.67 -4.07
C LEU A 108 -11.56 -14.33 -4.11
N ILE A 109 -12.60 -13.55 -4.44
CA ILE A 109 -13.98 -14.06 -4.61
C ILE A 109 -14.05 -15.05 -5.77
N ALA A 110 -13.45 -14.72 -6.92
CA ALA A 110 -13.43 -15.61 -8.09
C ALA A 110 -12.71 -16.93 -7.81
N ALA A 111 -11.64 -16.88 -7.01
CA ALA A 111 -10.93 -18.05 -6.53
C ALA A 111 -11.66 -18.77 -5.38
N LYS A 112 -12.79 -18.26 -4.88
CA LYS A 112 -13.52 -18.78 -3.71
C LYS A 112 -12.62 -18.97 -2.48
N GLY A 113 -11.67 -18.07 -2.28
CA GLY A 113 -10.63 -18.25 -1.26
C GLY A 113 -9.81 -19.51 -1.55
N THR A 114 -9.33 -19.71 -2.77
CA THR A 114 -8.25 -20.68 -3.06
C THR A 114 -7.23 -20.03 -3.99
N SER A 115 -7.01 -18.72 -3.81
CA SER A 115 -6.13 -17.92 -4.66
C SER A 115 -4.68 -18.37 -4.62
N GLY A 116 -4.29 -19.10 -3.56
CA GLY A 116 -2.91 -19.49 -3.30
C GLY A 116 -2.09 -18.38 -2.63
N TYR A 117 -2.72 -17.27 -2.24
CA TYR A 117 -2.09 -16.20 -1.48
C TYR A 117 -2.22 -16.46 0.02
N ASP A 118 -1.14 -16.23 0.74
CA ASP A 118 -1.05 -16.33 2.19
C ASP A 118 -1.37 -14.98 2.83
N ILE A 119 -0.65 -13.94 2.41
CA ILE A 119 -0.79 -12.56 2.93
C ILE A 119 -1.45 -11.66 1.89
N LEU A 120 -2.33 -10.78 2.38
CA LEU A 120 -3.00 -9.71 1.66
C LEU A 120 -2.66 -8.37 2.31
N VAL A 121 -2.70 -7.28 1.54
CA VAL A 121 -2.41 -5.92 2.03
C VAL A 121 -3.56 -4.93 1.80
N PRO A 122 -4.79 -5.21 2.27
CA PRO A 122 -5.94 -4.34 2.01
C PRO A 122 -5.85 -2.99 2.72
N THR A 123 -6.41 -1.96 2.08
CA THR A 123 -6.72 -0.70 2.74
C THR A 123 -7.85 -0.90 3.75
N GLY A 124 -7.78 -0.21 4.88
CA GLY A 124 -8.64 -0.43 6.05
C GLY A 124 -10.13 -0.49 5.76
N VAL A 125 -10.61 0.42 4.92
CA VAL A 125 -12.03 0.55 4.55
C VAL A 125 -12.61 -0.70 3.84
N TYR A 126 -11.75 -1.55 3.28
CA TYR A 126 -12.14 -2.79 2.58
C TYR A 126 -12.08 -4.04 3.48
N ILE A 127 -11.47 -3.96 4.66
CA ILE A 127 -11.39 -5.10 5.60
C ILE A 127 -12.77 -5.63 6.00
N PRO A 128 -13.79 -4.79 6.31
CA PRO A 128 -15.11 -5.30 6.69
C PRO A 128 -15.72 -6.17 5.59
N GLN A 129 -15.60 -5.77 4.32
CA GLN A 129 -16.08 -6.55 3.18
C GLN A 129 -15.34 -7.90 3.06
N LEU A 130 -14.03 -7.93 3.28
CA LEU A 130 -13.25 -9.17 3.27
C LEU A 130 -13.68 -10.12 4.40
N ILE A 131 -13.96 -9.59 5.59
CA ILE A 131 -14.47 -10.37 6.73
C ILE A 131 -15.87 -10.91 6.42
N GLU A 132 -16.78 -10.09 5.91
CA GLU A 132 -18.15 -10.49 5.53
C GLU A 132 -18.17 -11.61 4.49
N ASN A 133 -17.21 -11.59 3.56
CA ASN A 133 -17.05 -12.62 2.54
C ASN A 133 -16.23 -13.83 3.00
N ASN A 134 -15.83 -13.90 4.27
CA ASN A 134 -15.00 -14.96 4.86
C ASN A 134 -13.66 -15.15 4.12
N LEU A 135 -13.05 -14.06 3.65
CA LEU A 135 -11.80 -14.06 2.89
C LEU A 135 -10.57 -13.90 3.77
N LEU A 136 -10.73 -13.53 5.05
CA LEU A 136 -9.64 -13.40 6.02
C LEU A 136 -9.79 -14.44 7.14
N MET A 137 -8.65 -14.96 7.62
CA MET A 137 -8.61 -15.70 8.88
C MET A 137 -8.33 -14.78 10.06
N LYS A 138 -8.76 -15.19 11.25
CA LYS A 138 -8.31 -14.56 12.48
C LYS A 138 -6.83 -14.83 12.70
N LEU A 139 -6.09 -13.79 13.06
CA LEU A 139 -4.68 -13.87 13.40
C LEU A 139 -4.50 -14.58 14.75
N ASN A 140 -3.52 -15.47 14.81
CA ASN A 140 -3.03 -16.01 16.07
C ASN A 140 -1.98 -15.06 16.66
N MET A 141 -2.43 -14.16 17.53
CA MET A 141 -1.58 -13.11 18.12
C MET A 141 -0.46 -13.65 19.03
N ASP A 142 -0.57 -14.89 19.53
CA ASP A 142 0.52 -15.52 20.30
C ASP A 142 1.76 -15.77 19.42
N LEU A 143 1.59 -15.80 18.09
CA LEU A 143 2.68 -15.96 17.12
C LEU A 143 3.24 -14.63 16.62
N ILE A 144 2.69 -13.50 17.08
CA ILE A 144 3.08 -12.14 16.65
C ILE A 144 3.46 -11.29 17.87
N PRO A 145 4.46 -11.70 18.69
CA PRO A 145 4.88 -10.92 19.85
C PRO A 145 5.40 -9.51 19.51
N ASN A 146 5.98 -9.32 18.31
CA ASN A 146 6.50 -8.01 17.87
C ASN A 146 5.39 -6.96 17.65
N ILE A 147 4.11 -7.34 17.77
CA ILE A 147 3.00 -6.36 17.87
C ILE A 147 3.23 -5.34 18.99
N GLU A 148 4.03 -5.68 20.00
CA GLU A 148 4.42 -4.75 21.07
C GLU A 148 5.17 -3.50 20.56
N HIS A 149 5.71 -3.54 19.35
CA HIS A 149 6.42 -2.43 18.71
C HIS A 149 5.51 -1.49 17.91
N MET A 150 4.22 -1.80 17.76
CA MET A 150 3.24 -0.96 17.07
C MET A 150 2.63 0.09 18.00
N ASP A 151 2.52 1.32 17.54
CA ASP A 151 1.88 2.38 18.32
C ASP A 151 0.42 1.99 18.62
N PRO A 152 -0.06 2.13 19.87
CA PRO A 152 -1.44 1.81 20.20
C PRO A 152 -2.48 2.57 19.35
N GLU A 153 -2.15 3.73 18.78
CA GLU A 153 -3.03 4.45 17.87
C GLU A 153 -3.28 3.73 16.54
N PHE A 154 -2.38 2.81 16.14
CA PHE A 154 -2.53 1.98 14.93
C PHE A 154 -2.99 0.54 15.24
N LEU A 155 -3.49 0.30 16.45
CA LEU A 155 -4.07 -0.98 16.86
C LEU A 155 -5.59 -0.84 17.00
N ASN A 156 -6.34 -1.91 16.68
CA ASN A 156 -7.80 -1.97 16.86
C ASN A 156 -8.55 -0.83 16.15
N LEU A 157 -8.13 -0.52 14.91
CA LEU A 157 -8.69 0.55 14.09
C LEU A 157 -10.17 0.26 13.74
N ALA A 158 -10.88 1.27 13.24
CA ALA A 158 -12.34 1.24 13.12
C ALA A 158 -12.91 0.05 12.31
N TRP A 159 -12.15 -0.45 11.33
CA TRP A 159 -12.51 -1.61 10.51
C TRP A 159 -12.26 -2.98 11.18
N ASP A 160 -11.43 -3.04 12.21
CA ASP A 160 -11.11 -4.23 12.97
C ASP A 160 -10.97 -3.89 14.47
N PRO A 161 -12.08 -3.55 15.15
CA PRO A 161 -12.07 -2.97 16.49
C PRO A 161 -11.59 -3.93 17.58
N ASN A 162 -11.45 -5.22 17.26
CA ASN A 162 -10.90 -6.24 18.16
C ASN A 162 -9.47 -6.64 17.79
N GLY A 163 -8.91 -6.11 16.69
CA GLY A 163 -7.58 -6.46 16.19
C GLY A 163 -7.42 -7.93 15.86
N GLU A 164 -8.48 -8.57 15.36
CA GLU A 164 -8.51 -10.02 15.14
C GLU A 164 -8.05 -10.42 13.74
N TYR A 165 -8.05 -9.53 12.77
CA TYR A 165 -7.89 -9.84 11.35
C TYR A 165 -6.75 -9.09 10.67
N SER A 166 -6.35 -7.95 11.22
CA SER A 166 -5.47 -7.01 10.53
C SER A 166 -4.48 -6.31 11.46
N ILE A 167 -3.30 -5.99 10.92
CA ILE A 167 -2.27 -5.19 11.60
C ILE A 167 -1.81 -4.09 10.65
N CYS A 168 -1.73 -2.85 11.10
CA CYS A 168 -1.23 -1.72 10.31
C CYS A 168 0.14 -2.07 9.69
N LYS A 169 0.25 -1.96 8.36
CA LYS A 169 1.50 -2.06 7.61
C LYS A 169 2.10 -0.69 7.40
N ALA A 170 1.29 0.23 6.89
CA ALA A 170 1.68 1.58 6.58
C ALA A 170 0.43 2.47 6.47
N TRP A 171 0.61 3.74 6.74
CA TRP A 171 -0.39 4.77 6.53
C TRP A 171 0.21 5.96 5.80
N GLY A 172 -0.68 6.75 5.21
CA GLY A 172 -0.29 7.95 4.53
C GLY A 172 -1.48 8.79 4.12
N THR A 173 -1.20 9.65 3.15
CA THR A 173 -2.13 10.66 2.68
C THR A 173 -1.87 10.94 1.21
N THR A 174 -2.80 11.68 0.63
CA THR A 174 -2.75 12.04 -0.78
C THR A 174 -2.46 13.53 -0.91
N GLY A 175 -1.73 13.86 -1.96
CA GLY A 175 -1.38 15.23 -2.26
C GLY A 175 -0.96 15.33 -3.71
N PHE A 176 -0.14 16.32 -3.98
CA PHE A 176 0.37 16.50 -5.31
C PHE A 176 1.79 17.05 -5.32
N ILE A 177 2.47 16.79 -6.41
CA ILE A 177 3.83 17.23 -6.66
C ILE A 177 3.90 17.92 -8.03
N TYR A 178 4.61 19.04 -8.10
CA TYR A 178 4.71 19.82 -9.33
C TYR A 178 6.13 20.28 -9.65
N ASP A 179 6.40 20.42 -10.95
CA ASP A 179 7.67 20.93 -11.46
C ASP A 179 7.65 22.47 -11.42
N LYS A 180 8.42 23.06 -10.49
CA LYS A 180 8.60 24.52 -10.34
C LYS A 180 9.24 25.18 -11.57
N THR A 181 9.76 24.40 -12.51
CA THR A 181 10.24 24.91 -13.80
C THR A 181 9.10 25.16 -14.78
N VAL A 182 7.95 24.49 -14.62
CA VAL A 182 6.75 24.62 -15.45
C VAL A 182 5.70 25.48 -14.75
N VAL A 183 5.28 25.10 -13.53
CA VAL A 183 4.33 25.88 -12.74
C VAL A 183 5.10 26.82 -11.82
N LYS A 184 5.08 28.12 -12.14
CA LYS A 184 5.91 29.14 -11.47
C LYS A 184 5.31 29.71 -10.20
N ARG A 185 3.98 29.67 -10.09
CA ARG A 185 3.27 30.11 -8.89
C ARG A 185 3.35 29.03 -7.80
N GLU A 186 3.19 29.46 -6.56
CA GLU A 186 3.03 28.54 -5.44
C GLU A 186 1.63 27.93 -5.50
N LEU A 187 1.54 26.61 -5.39
CA LEU A 187 0.28 25.87 -5.27
C LEU A 187 0.08 25.44 -3.81
N LYS A 188 -1.15 25.49 -3.30
CA LYS A 188 -1.47 25.18 -1.90
C LYS A 188 -2.69 24.29 -1.71
N THR A 189 -3.62 24.31 -2.65
CA THR A 189 -4.95 23.72 -2.51
C THR A 189 -5.25 22.74 -3.65
N TRP A 190 -6.26 21.90 -3.47
CA TRP A 190 -6.78 21.10 -4.58
C TRP A 190 -7.36 21.98 -5.70
N SER A 191 -7.93 23.14 -5.38
CA SER A 191 -8.35 24.12 -6.40
C SER A 191 -7.15 24.62 -7.23
N ASP A 192 -5.99 24.83 -6.61
CA ASP A 192 -4.76 25.18 -7.32
C ASP A 192 -4.28 24.06 -8.23
N PHE A 193 -4.38 22.80 -7.78
CA PHE A 193 -4.06 21.63 -8.58
C PHE A 193 -4.95 21.55 -9.83
N LEU A 194 -6.27 21.63 -9.65
CA LEU A 194 -7.23 21.56 -10.76
C LEU A 194 -7.02 22.72 -11.75
N ASP A 195 -6.78 23.94 -11.25
CA ASP A 195 -6.47 25.09 -12.11
C ASP A 195 -5.14 24.91 -12.87
N ALA A 196 -4.08 24.48 -12.19
CA ALA A 196 -2.78 24.26 -12.83
C ALA A 196 -2.85 23.12 -13.87
N ALA A 197 -3.63 22.07 -13.60
CA ALA A 197 -3.87 20.97 -14.52
C ALA A 197 -4.52 21.46 -15.82
N MET A 198 -5.52 22.34 -15.74
CA MET A 198 -6.20 22.89 -16.92
C MET A 198 -5.41 23.99 -17.64
N ASN A 199 -4.40 24.57 -17.00
CA ASN A 199 -3.60 25.68 -17.50
C ASN A 199 -2.12 25.31 -17.70
N GLU A 200 -1.24 25.63 -16.73
CA GLU A 200 0.22 25.52 -16.88
C GLU A 200 0.71 24.08 -17.16
N ALA A 201 0.01 23.08 -16.64
CA ALA A 201 0.31 21.66 -16.76
C ALA A 201 -0.69 20.91 -17.68
N SER A 202 -1.45 21.63 -18.51
CA SER A 202 -2.38 21.04 -19.48
C SER A 202 -1.69 20.06 -20.43
N GLY A 203 -2.23 18.83 -20.50
CA GLY A 203 -1.67 17.72 -21.25
C GLY A 203 -0.37 17.15 -20.67
N LYS A 204 -0.02 17.55 -19.44
CA LYS A 204 1.16 17.12 -18.67
C LYS A 204 0.81 16.91 -17.20
N THR A 205 -0.39 16.40 -16.95
CA THR A 205 -0.88 16.09 -15.60
C THR A 205 -1.13 14.60 -15.47
N SER A 206 -0.50 13.97 -14.48
CA SER A 206 -0.78 12.61 -14.07
C SER A 206 -1.73 12.62 -12.88
N VAL A 207 -2.74 11.75 -12.89
CA VAL A 207 -3.62 11.51 -11.74
C VAL A 207 -3.49 10.08 -11.28
N LEU A 208 -3.86 9.80 -10.03
CA LEU A 208 -3.84 8.44 -9.52
C LEU A 208 -4.87 7.59 -10.27
N ASP A 209 -4.52 6.34 -10.57
CA ASP A 209 -5.44 5.40 -11.19
C ASP A 209 -6.36 4.74 -10.16
N ASP A 210 -6.97 5.56 -9.29
CA ASP A 210 -7.86 5.15 -8.20
C ASP A 210 -9.16 5.99 -8.23
N PRO A 211 -10.35 5.38 -8.23
CA PRO A 211 -11.62 6.10 -8.30
C PRO A 211 -11.89 7.06 -7.14
N ALA A 212 -11.58 6.64 -5.91
CA ALA A 212 -11.87 7.42 -4.71
C ALA A 212 -10.97 8.66 -4.63
N GLU A 213 -9.72 8.50 -5.03
CA GLU A 213 -8.70 9.55 -5.06
C GLU A 213 -8.95 10.58 -6.16
N LEU A 214 -9.31 10.09 -7.35
CA LEU A 214 -9.59 10.93 -8.50
C LEU A 214 -10.84 11.80 -8.27
N THR A 215 -11.86 11.27 -7.62
CA THR A 215 -13.06 12.06 -7.27
C THR A 215 -12.83 12.91 -6.03
N GLY A 216 -12.04 12.41 -5.07
CA GLY A 216 -11.64 13.11 -3.85
C GLY A 216 -11.07 14.50 -4.11
N MET A 217 -10.15 14.64 -5.09
CA MET A 217 -9.58 15.96 -5.42
C MET A 217 -10.65 17.01 -5.81
N TYR A 218 -11.75 16.61 -6.46
CA TYR A 218 -12.85 17.51 -6.75
C TYR A 218 -13.65 17.83 -5.48
N PHE A 219 -14.01 16.81 -4.69
CA PHE A 219 -14.80 17.02 -3.47
C PHE A 219 -14.08 17.92 -2.47
N TRP A 220 -12.81 17.63 -2.19
CA TRP A 220 -11.99 18.43 -1.27
C TRP A 220 -11.79 19.86 -1.78
N ALA A 221 -11.61 20.07 -3.09
CA ALA A 221 -11.51 21.40 -3.68
C ALA A 221 -12.80 22.24 -3.54
N ASN A 222 -13.96 21.59 -3.39
CA ASN A 222 -15.27 22.24 -3.33
C ASN A 222 -15.91 22.21 -1.93
N GLY A 223 -15.21 21.68 -0.92
CA GLY A 223 -15.73 21.54 0.44
C GLY A 223 -16.90 20.56 0.55
N ILE A 224 -16.95 19.60 -0.36
CA ILE A 224 -17.92 18.49 -0.37
C ILE A 224 -17.38 17.38 0.54
N ASP A 225 -18.26 16.73 1.28
CA ASP A 225 -17.91 15.54 2.07
C ASP A 225 -17.38 14.46 1.13
N TRP A 226 -16.21 13.88 1.42
CA TRP A 226 -15.63 12.84 0.58
C TRP A 226 -16.54 11.61 0.50
N ASN A 227 -17.33 11.36 1.54
CA ASN A 227 -18.25 10.23 1.63
C ASN A 227 -19.67 10.60 1.17
N THR A 228 -19.83 11.66 0.39
CA THR A 228 -21.15 12.10 -0.10
C THR A 228 -21.87 11.02 -0.90
N THR A 229 -23.18 10.97 -0.70
CA THR A 229 -24.13 10.15 -1.49
C THR A 229 -25.17 11.04 -2.18
N ASP A 230 -24.95 12.36 -2.20
CA ASP A 230 -25.81 13.31 -2.89
C ASP A 230 -25.58 13.25 -4.40
N GLU A 231 -26.62 12.87 -5.14
CA GLU A 231 -26.57 12.76 -6.60
C GLU A 231 -26.26 14.09 -7.31
N GLY A 232 -26.60 15.23 -6.71
CA GLY A 232 -26.27 16.54 -7.27
C GLY A 232 -24.77 16.83 -7.19
N GLU A 233 -24.15 16.54 -6.06
CA GLU A 233 -22.70 16.65 -5.85
C GLU A 233 -21.93 15.66 -6.75
N LEU A 234 -22.39 14.42 -6.84
CA LEU A 234 -21.82 13.39 -7.72
C LEU A 234 -21.94 13.77 -9.21
N GLN A 235 -23.08 14.33 -9.62
CA GLN A 235 -23.25 14.83 -10.99
C GLN A 235 -22.35 16.03 -11.27
N ALA A 236 -22.20 16.96 -10.32
CA ALA A 236 -21.31 18.11 -10.48
C ALA A 236 -19.83 17.67 -10.61
N ALA A 237 -19.43 16.64 -9.86
CA ALA A 237 -18.13 16.02 -10.01
C ALA A 237 -17.95 15.39 -11.40
N GLU A 238 -18.93 14.63 -11.91
CA GLU A 238 -18.86 14.09 -13.26
C GLU A 238 -18.70 15.18 -14.32
N ASP A 239 -19.57 16.20 -14.27
CA ASP A 239 -19.57 17.29 -15.26
C ASP A 239 -18.22 18.01 -15.30
N PHE A 240 -17.58 18.20 -14.15
CA PHE A 240 -16.27 18.80 -14.07
C PHE A 240 -15.15 17.84 -14.49
N LEU A 241 -15.06 16.66 -13.87
CA LEU A 241 -13.96 15.72 -14.07
C LEU A 241 -13.93 15.18 -15.50
N VAL A 242 -15.09 14.78 -16.03
CA VAL A 242 -15.22 14.24 -17.39
C VAL A 242 -15.24 15.36 -18.43
N GLY A 243 -16.01 16.43 -18.17
CA GLY A 243 -16.26 17.48 -19.16
C GLY A 243 -15.18 18.55 -19.27
N GLN A 244 -14.46 18.82 -18.17
CA GLN A 244 -13.49 19.91 -18.11
C GLN A 244 -12.07 19.42 -17.85
N LEU A 245 -11.85 18.52 -16.89
CA LEU A 245 -10.50 18.10 -16.49
C LEU A 245 -9.90 17.05 -17.44
N ALA A 246 -10.68 16.07 -17.89
CA ALA A 246 -10.20 14.92 -18.66
C ALA A 246 -9.27 15.27 -19.86
N PRO A 247 -9.55 16.30 -20.69
CA PRO A 247 -8.69 16.67 -21.82
C PRO A 247 -7.27 17.12 -21.43
N HIS A 248 -7.04 17.41 -20.15
CA HIS A 248 -5.77 17.90 -19.64
C HIS A 248 -4.91 16.81 -18.98
N ILE A 249 -5.47 15.62 -18.78
CA ILE A 249 -4.80 14.49 -18.13
C ILE A 249 -4.00 13.71 -19.18
N SER A 250 -2.72 13.48 -18.90
CA SER A 250 -1.84 12.71 -19.77
C SER A 250 -1.81 11.23 -19.41
N THR A 251 -1.98 10.87 -18.15
CA THR A 251 -1.82 9.49 -17.66
C THR A 251 -2.60 9.28 -16.37
N PHE A 252 -3.09 8.06 -16.18
CA PHE A 252 -3.61 7.53 -14.92
C PHE A 252 -2.57 6.53 -14.42
N ASP A 253 -2.05 6.73 -13.22
CA ASP A 253 -0.89 6.00 -12.71
C ASP A 253 -1.17 5.44 -11.32
N SER A 254 -1.11 4.10 -11.17
CA SER A 254 -1.24 3.42 -9.87
C SER A 254 0.08 3.39 -9.08
N TYR A 255 1.19 3.90 -9.63
CA TYR A 255 2.49 3.91 -8.96
C TYR A 255 3.40 5.04 -9.49
N PRO A 256 3.07 6.31 -9.22
CA PRO A 256 3.86 7.45 -9.68
C PRO A 256 5.30 7.46 -9.11
N GLY A 257 5.55 6.78 -7.99
CA GLY A 257 6.88 6.55 -7.41
C GLY A 257 7.80 5.73 -8.31
N GLY A 258 7.26 4.83 -9.15
CA GLY A 258 7.97 3.87 -10.00
C GLY A 258 8.78 4.44 -11.17
N GLY A 259 9.01 5.75 -11.15
CA GLY A 259 9.89 6.45 -12.08
C GLY A 259 9.23 7.57 -12.86
N ALA A 260 7.89 7.69 -12.85
CA ALA A 260 7.18 8.74 -13.56
C ALA A 260 7.63 10.13 -13.06
N ILE A 261 7.65 10.32 -11.74
CA ILE A 261 8.14 11.54 -11.10
C ILE A 261 9.65 11.73 -11.33
N SER A 262 10.47 10.71 -11.07
CA SER A 262 11.93 10.86 -11.14
C SER A 262 12.43 11.19 -12.57
N GLN A 263 11.73 10.69 -13.58
CA GLN A 263 11.96 10.95 -15.00
C GLN A 263 11.26 12.21 -15.50
N GLY A 264 10.26 12.73 -14.78
CA GLY A 264 9.48 13.90 -15.14
C GLY A 264 8.62 13.68 -16.39
N THR A 265 7.86 12.58 -16.41
CA THR A 265 6.95 12.23 -17.52
C THR A 265 5.77 13.22 -17.63
N ALA A 266 5.37 13.81 -16.50
CA ALA A 266 4.40 14.90 -16.38
C ALA A 266 5.02 16.09 -15.62
N ALA A 267 4.32 17.22 -15.58
CA ALA A 267 4.73 18.43 -14.85
C ALA A 267 3.96 18.60 -13.54
N LEU A 268 2.83 17.92 -13.39
CA LEU A 268 1.97 17.89 -12.23
C LEU A 268 1.51 16.45 -12.00
N PHE A 269 1.60 15.96 -10.77
CA PHE A 269 1.16 14.62 -10.41
C PHE A 269 0.31 14.69 -9.15
N GLN A 270 -0.88 14.09 -9.17
CA GLN A 270 -1.47 13.57 -7.93
C GLN A 270 -0.63 12.37 -7.49
N ALA A 271 -0.31 12.28 -6.20
CA ALA A 271 0.53 11.22 -5.69
C ALA A 271 0.27 10.98 -4.20
N TRP A 272 0.50 9.75 -3.75
CA TRP A 272 0.67 9.44 -2.35
C TRP A 272 2.00 10.00 -1.83
N ASN A 273 2.05 10.33 -0.55
CA ASN A 273 3.19 11.02 0.06
C ASN A 273 4.53 10.27 -0.05
N GLY A 274 4.53 8.95 0.15
CA GLY A 274 5.72 8.11 0.02
C GLY A 274 6.19 7.96 -1.43
N ASP A 275 5.27 7.82 -2.39
CA ASP A 275 5.58 7.79 -3.81
C ASP A 275 6.19 9.10 -4.29
N ALA A 276 5.64 10.24 -3.83
CA ALA A 276 6.22 11.54 -4.09
C ALA A 276 7.65 11.64 -3.51
N ARG A 277 7.86 11.16 -2.28
CA ARG A 277 9.18 11.11 -1.66
C ARG A 277 10.16 10.27 -2.49
N GLN A 278 9.79 9.04 -2.83
CA GLN A 278 10.61 8.14 -3.64
C GLN A 278 10.97 8.79 -5.00
N GLY A 279 9.95 9.30 -5.69
CA GLY A 279 10.10 9.97 -6.98
C GLY A 279 11.04 11.19 -6.93
N ILE A 280 10.98 12.00 -5.86
CA ILE A 280 11.87 13.14 -5.68
C ILE A 280 13.31 12.67 -5.43
N LEU A 281 13.51 11.73 -4.50
CA LEU A 281 14.83 11.22 -4.13
C LEU A 281 15.56 10.55 -5.29
N GLU A 282 14.81 9.88 -6.17
CA GLU A 282 15.37 9.24 -7.37
C GLU A 282 15.57 10.19 -8.55
N SER A 283 14.99 11.39 -8.48
CA SER A 283 15.12 12.37 -9.54
C SER A 283 16.56 12.88 -9.64
N LYS A 284 17.03 13.09 -10.88
CA LYS A 284 18.33 13.73 -11.10
C LYS A 284 18.37 15.20 -10.68
N ASN A 285 17.19 15.84 -10.58
CA ASN A 285 17.02 17.25 -10.24
C ASN A 285 15.95 17.39 -9.13
N PRO A 286 16.19 16.89 -7.92
CA PRO A 286 15.18 16.85 -6.85
C PRO A 286 14.61 18.24 -6.53
N ASP A 287 15.46 19.28 -6.56
CA ASP A 287 15.09 20.66 -6.21
C ASP A 287 14.01 21.29 -7.11
N LYS A 288 13.78 20.73 -8.31
CA LYS A 288 12.74 21.26 -9.21
C LYS A 288 11.34 20.89 -8.74
N TRP A 289 11.21 19.83 -7.96
CA TRP A 289 9.95 19.33 -7.48
C TRP A 289 9.50 20.05 -6.20
N GLN A 290 8.20 20.16 -6.05
CA GLN A 290 7.56 20.67 -4.84
C GLN A 290 6.38 19.78 -4.50
N TRP A 291 6.42 19.15 -3.32
CA TRP A 291 5.28 18.48 -2.73
C TRP A 291 4.35 19.49 -2.08
N VAL A 292 3.04 19.20 -2.13
CA VAL A 292 1.98 19.94 -1.47
C VAL A 292 1.01 18.94 -0.87
N LEU A 293 0.82 19.02 0.44
CA LEU A 293 -0.31 18.38 1.11
C LEU A 293 -1.59 19.08 0.66
N GLY A 294 -2.51 18.32 0.08
CA GLY A 294 -3.79 18.84 -0.39
C GLY A 294 -4.59 19.48 0.74
N SER A 295 -5.13 20.68 0.51
CA SER A 295 -5.95 21.41 1.47
C SER A 295 -7.27 21.86 0.82
N PRO A 296 -8.34 22.12 1.61
CA PRO A 296 -8.41 22.08 3.08
C PRO A 296 -8.55 20.67 3.68
N ALA A 297 -8.82 19.67 2.84
CA ALA A 297 -8.98 18.27 3.25
C ALA A 297 -8.26 17.34 2.28
N THR A 298 -7.91 16.15 2.74
CA THR A 298 -7.38 15.07 1.89
C THR A 298 -7.61 13.70 2.54
N GLU A 299 -7.14 12.63 1.90
CA GLU A 299 -7.28 11.27 2.38
C GLU A 299 -6.36 10.99 3.58
N LEU A 300 -6.89 10.22 4.54
CA LEU A 300 -6.12 9.37 5.44
C LEU A 300 -6.38 7.92 5.04
N TRP A 301 -5.35 7.20 4.64
CA TRP A 301 -5.44 5.78 4.35
C TRP A 301 -4.50 4.98 5.26
N VAL A 302 -4.88 3.75 5.54
CA VAL A 302 -4.06 2.77 6.26
C VAL A 302 -4.16 1.44 5.53
N ASP A 303 -3.04 0.91 5.08
CA ASP A 303 -2.92 -0.44 4.55
C ASP A 303 -2.50 -1.40 5.66
N ASN A 304 -2.99 -2.63 5.57
CA ASN A 304 -2.90 -3.57 6.68
C ASN A 304 -2.38 -4.92 6.20
N TRP A 305 -1.49 -5.52 6.99
CA TRP A 305 -1.21 -6.93 6.90
C TRP A 305 -2.45 -7.73 7.30
N ALA A 306 -2.93 -8.59 6.40
CA ALA A 306 -4.00 -9.54 6.67
C ALA A 306 -3.64 -10.93 6.11
N ILE A 307 -4.17 -12.00 6.70
CA ILE A 307 -3.93 -13.37 6.23
C ILE A 307 -5.21 -13.91 5.59
N SER A 308 -5.08 -14.46 4.39
CA SER A 308 -6.17 -15.09 3.66
C SER A 308 -6.79 -16.24 4.48
N SER A 309 -8.12 -16.38 4.46
CA SER A 309 -8.82 -17.51 5.12
C SER A 309 -8.40 -18.88 4.60
N SER A 310 -7.79 -18.89 3.41
CA SER A 310 -7.32 -20.07 2.70
C SER A 310 -5.81 -20.11 2.51
N ALA A 311 -5.05 -19.38 3.33
CA ALA A 311 -3.60 -19.35 3.24
C ALA A 311 -3.04 -20.80 3.24
N PRO A 312 -2.34 -21.25 2.19
CA PRO A 312 -1.68 -22.56 2.20
C PRO A 312 -0.53 -22.66 3.21
N HIS A 313 0.04 -21.53 3.65
CA HIS A 313 1.21 -21.43 4.52
C HIS A 313 0.96 -20.48 5.72
N PRO A 314 -0.03 -20.78 6.58
CA PRO A 314 -0.40 -19.88 7.67
C PRO A 314 0.71 -19.70 8.72
N GLU A 315 1.57 -20.70 9.00
CA GLU A 315 2.65 -20.52 9.98
C GLU A 315 3.73 -19.56 9.44
N ALA A 316 4.13 -19.71 8.18
CA ALA A 316 5.06 -18.81 7.50
C ALA A 316 4.49 -17.37 7.40
N ALA A 317 3.18 -17.22 7.17
CA ALA A 317 2.53 -15.92 7.12
C ALA A 317 2.58 -15.18 8.47
N HIS A 318 2.25 -15.86 9.57
CA HIS A 318 2.35 -15.27 10.91
C HIS A 318 3.81 -14.94 11.26
N ALA A 319 4.74 -15.85 10.92
CA ALA A 319 6.16 -15.63 11.14
C ALA A 319 6.70 -14.41 10.38
N PHE A 320 6.26 -14.21 9.12
CA PHE A 320 6.64 -13.04 8.33
C PHE A 320 6.07 -11.75 8.91
N ILE A 321 4.77 -11.73 9.25
CA ILE A 321 4.16 -10.57 9.90
C ILE A 321 4.92 -10.24 11.19
N ASN A 322 5.19 -11.23 12.04
CA ASN A 322 6.00 -10.98 13.23
C ASN A 322 7.41 -10.44 12.90
N TYR A 323 8.07 -11.01 11.89
CA TYR A 323 9.40 -10.57 11.45
C TYR A 323 9.40 -9.11 10.98
N VAL A 324 8.48 -8.72 10.11
CA VAL A 324 8.41 -7.36 9.56
C VAL A 324 8.04 -6.31 10.60
N LEU A 325 7.40 -6.70 11.71
CA LEU A 325 7.10 -5.81 12.84
C LEU A 325 8.31 -5.53 13.76
N SER A 326 9.47 -6.15 13.52
CA SER A 326 10.68 -5.82 14.27
C SER A 326 11.11 -4.36 14.01
N PRO A 327 11.70 -3.64 14.99
CA PRO A 327 12.05 -2.23 14.81
C PRO A 327 13.03 -1.97 13.66
N GLU A 328 13.94 -2.90 13.39
CA GLU A 328 14.90 -2.80 12.28
C GLU A 328 14.21 -2.93 10.93
N ASN A 329 13.33 -3.94 10.77
CA ASN A 329 12.60 -4.17 9.52
C ASN A 329 11.58 -3.06 9.24
N GLN A 330 10.95 -2.51 10.28
CA GLN A 330 10.09 -1.34 10.19
C GLN A 330 10.87 -0.13 9.65
N MET A 331 12.08 0.13 10.15
CA MET A 331 12.92 1.23 9.66
C MET A 331 13.41 1.02 8.22
N LEU A 332 13.76 -0.21 7.84
CA LEU A 332 14.09 -0.55 6.46
C LEU A 332 12.90 -0.25 5.53
N ASN A 333 11.69 -0.63 5.93
CA ASN A 333 10.48 -0.31 5.18
C ASN A 333 10.26 1.19 5.10
N VAL A 334 10.19 1.94 6.20
CA VAL A 334 10.01 3.41 6.17
C VAL A 334 11.02 4.09 5.23
N SER A 335 12.29 3.68 5.28
CA SER A 335 13.33 4.22 4.41
C SER A 335 13.03 3.97 2.93
N TYR A 336 12.64 2.73 2.60
CA TYR A 336 12.41 2.26 1.24
C TYR A 336 11.10 2.80 0.66
N ILE A 337 9.96 2.54 1.33
CA ILE A 337 8.62 2.88 0.84
C ILE A 337 8.26 4.36 1.04
N GLY A 338 8.88 5.02 2.02
CA GLY A 338 8.61 6.44 2.30
C GLY A 338 7.28 6.72 2.99
N TYR A 339 6.68 5.71 3.62
CA TYR A 339 5.43 5.82 4.39
C TYR A 339 5.68 5.51 5.86
N HIS A 340 4.83 6.03 6.75
CA HIS A 340 4.89 5.74 8.17
C HIS A 340 4.30 4.34 8.41
N THR A 341 5.06 3.45 9.04
CA THR A 341 4.65 2.03 9.16
C THR A 341 3.77 1.71 10.37
N GLY A 342 3.57 2.68 11.26
CA GLY A 342 2.74 2.55 12.47
C GLY A 342 3.51 2.06 13.69
N ALA A 343 4.83 1.90 13.57
CA ALA A 343 5.71 1.54 14.67
C ALA A 343 5.91 2.69 15.68
N LYS A 344 6.06 2.34 16.96
CA LYS A 344 6.42 3.27 18.04
C LYS A 344 7.79 3.88 17.79
N ASP A 345 7.92 5.16 18.15
CA ASP A 345 9.17 5.93 18.13
C ASP A 345 9.85 5.95 16.74
N ILE A 346 9.14 5.60 15.67
CA ILE A 346 9.75 5.44 14.34
C ILE A 346 10.17 6.79 13.74
N GLU A 347 9.48 7.88 14.11
CA GLU A 347 9.89 9.23 13.75
C GLU A 347 11.23 9.63 14.40
N GLU A 348 11.39 9.38 15.69
CA GLU A 348 12.62 9.68 16.42
C GLU A 348 13.80 8.91 15.79
N LYS A 349 13.62 7.61 15.56
CA LYS A 349 14.63 6.77 14.90
C LYS A 349 14.94 7.26 13.49
N ALA A 350 13.94 7.70 12.73
CA ALA A 350 14.16 8.21 11.39
C ALA A 350 14.94 9.53 11.39
N ARG A 351 14.71 10.39 12.39
CA ARG A 351 15.49 11.62 12.63
C ARG A 351 16.93 11.31 13.04
N GLU A 352 17.14 10.35 13.93
CA GLU A 352 18.46 9.91 14.37
C GLU A 352 19.28 9.31 13.22
N ALA A 353 18.63 8.60 12.30
CA ALA A 353 19.23 8.03 11.11
C ALA A 353 19.40 9.03 9.94
N ASP A 354 19.06 10.32 10.15
CA ASP A 354 19.17 11.40 9.15
C ASP A 354 18.48 11.05 7.82
N LEU A 355 17.29 10.44 7.90
CA LEU A 355 16.53 10.14 6.68
C LEU A 355 16.10 11.43 6.00
N PRO A 356 16.23 11.52 4.67
CA PRO A 356 15.83 12.71 3.94
C PRO A 356 14.29 12.79 3.83
N MET A 357 13.79 14.03 3.72
CA MET A 357 12.39 14.35 3.41
C MET A 357 11.38 13.76 4.42
N LEU A 358 11.69 13.87 5.71
CA LEU A 358 10.83 13.38 6.79
C LEU A 358 9.47 14.07 6.84
N ASP A 359 9.37 15.29 6.33
CA ASP A 359 8.12 16.06 6.22
C ASP A 359 7.10 15.45 5.23
N LEU A 360 7.53 14.51 4.39
CA LEU A 360 6.63 13.69 3.56
C LEU A 360 6.23 12.37 4.24
N ILE A 361 6.84 12.00 5.37
CA ILE A 361 6.53 10.76 6.10
C ILE A 361 5.76 11.06 7.39
N PHE A 362 6.20 12.09 8.12
CA PHE A 362 5.75 12.44 9.47
C PHE A 362 5.04 13.79 9.44
N PHE A 363 3.72 13.74 9.63
CA PHE A 363 2.85 14.92 9.56
C PHE A 363 2.57 15.49 10.95
N THR A 364 2.40 16.81 11.04
CA THR A 364 2.03 17.45 12.30
C THR A 364 0.57 17.14 12.67
N PRO A 365 0.18 17.27 13.95
CA PRO A 365 -1.22 17.10 14.36
C PRO A 365 -2.20 17.99 13.59
N GLU A 366 -1.80 19.22 13.23
CA GLU A 366 -2.62 20.12 12.42
C GLU A 366 -2.81 19.64 10.99
N GLN A 367 -1.80 18.98 10.40
CA GLN A 367 -1.91 18.36 9.09
C GLN A 367 -2.79 17.11 9.16
N ILE A 368 -2.58 16.25 10.15
CA ILE A 368 -3.39 15.04 10.36
C ILE A 368 -4.87 15.39 10.54
N ALA A 369 -5.18 16.49 11.23
CA ALA A 369 -6.55 16.98 11.41
C ALA A 369 -7.27 17.38 10.10
N THR A 370 -6.53 17.54 8.99
CA THR A 370 -7.10 17.78 7.64
C THR A 370 -7.28 16.50 6.83
N MET A 371 -6.85 15.35 7.35
CA MET A 371 -6.96 14.07 6.67
C MET A 371 -8.21 13.34 7.15
N HIS A 372 -8.91 12.69 6.21
CA HIS A 372 -10.17 11.99 6.47
C HIS A 372 -10.14 10.62 5.81
N GLU A 373 -10.71 9.62 6.46
CA GLU A 373 -10.86 8.29 5.87
C GLU A 373 -12.02 8.29 4.86
N GLY A 374 -11.81 7.58 3.75
CA GLY A 374 -12.87 7.27 2.80
C GLY A 374 -13.81 6.19 3.34
N GLN A 375 -14.94 5.97 2.67
CA GLN A 375 -15.89 4.92 3.03
C GLN A 375 -16.38 4.22 1.77
N VAL A 376 -16.51 2.90 1.87
CA VAL A 376 -17.29 2.11 0.90
C VAL A 376 -18.75 2.26 1.26
N ASN A 377 -19.55 2.86 0.38
CA ASN A 377 -20.96 3.16 0.60
C ASN A 377 -21.78 3.01 -0.70
N GLU A 378 -23.05 3.42 -0.70
CA GLU A 378 -23.91 3.32 -1.89
C GLU A 378 -23.44 4.15 -3.10
N ALA A 379 -22.57 5.15 -2.91
CA ALA A 379 -22.02 5.96 -3.99
C ALA A 379 -20.75 5.35 -4.63
N THR A 380 -20.18 4.27 -4.08
CA THR A 380 -18.95 3.66 -4.60
C THR A 380 -19.08 3.25 -6.08
N GLU A 381 -20.19 2.63 -6.48
CA GLU A 381 -20.43 2.28 -7.90
C GLU A 381 -20.50 3.53 -8.79
N ARG A 382 -21.10 4.61 -8.26
CA ARG A 382 -21.21 5.89 -8.97
C ARG A 382 -19.86 6.56 -9.16
N ILE A 383 -19.00 6.55 -8.14
CA ILE A 383 -17.63 7.05 -8.18
C ILE A 383 -16.81 6.28 -9.23
N VAL A 384 -16.92 4.95 -9.26
CA VAL A 384 -16.27 4.10 -10.27
C VAL A 384 -16.75 4.42 -11.69
N ASP A 385 -18.04 4.70 -11.89
CA ASP A 385 -18.58 5.11 -13.19
C ASP A 385 -18.02 6.47 -13.65
N ILE A 386 -17.95 7.47 -12.76
CA ILE A 386 -17.34 8.79 -13.05
C ILE A 386 -15.88 8.61 -13.49
N TYR A 387 -15.12 7.85 -12.71
CA TYR A 387 -13.72 7.53 -13.00
C TYR A 387 -13.55 6.88 -14.39
N ASN A 388 -14.35 5.86 -14.70
CA ASN A 388 -14.28 5.17 -16.00
C ASN A 388 -14.63 6.10 -17.17
N LYS A 389 -15.65 6.95 -17.01
CA LYS A 389 -16.00 7.98 -18.01
C LYS A 389 -14.87 8.99 -18.20
N MET A 390 -14.21 9.41 -17.12
CA MET A 390 -13.08 10.33 -17.19
C MET A 390 -11.90 9.70 -17.95
N LYS A 391 -11.55 8.43 -17.67
CA LYS A 391 -10.52 7.70 -18.43
C LYS A 391 -10.84 7.60 -19.92
N ALA A 392 -12.09 7.29 -20.24
CA ALA A 392 -12.57 7.23 -21.61
C ALA A 392 -12.48 8.60 -22.32
N ALA A 393 -12.85 9.68 -21.63
CA ALA A 393 -12.80 11.04 -22.16
C ALA A 393 -11.37 11.57 -22.34
N ALA A 394 -10.44 11.24 -21.43
CA ALA A 394 -9.03 11.62 -21.54
C ALA A 394 -8.30 10.90 -22.70
N SER A 395 -8.83 9.75 -23.12
CA SER A 395 -8.29 8.95 -24.23
C SER A 395 -8.90 9.28 -25.59
N ALA A 396 -9.90 10.17 -25.63
CA ALA A 396 -10.66 10.56 -26.83
C ALA A 396 -10.05 11.80 -27.50
#